data_AF-A0A5N8H6A4-F1
#
_entry.id   AF-A0A5N8H6A4-F1
#
_cell.length_a   1.000
_cell.length_b   1.000
_cell.length_c   1.000
_cell.angle_alpha   90.00
_cell.angle_beta   90.00
_cell.angle_gamma   90.00
#
_symmetry.space_group_name_H-M   'P 1'
#
loop_
_entity.id
_entity.type
_entity.pdbx_description
1 polymer ?
#
loop_
_entity_poly.entity_id
_entity_poly.type
_entity_poly.pdbx_seq_one_letter_code
_entity_poly.pdbx_strand_id
1 'polypeptide(L)'
;MIDAKVLEGVKSWLRFSGRLTSRSLAEKMNMPLSSMVYFLRDAVDAGVLTDRNGFYDIPRPRPVQPVRRKCSQEGAADDVQWCSFRKSLPWIEGHDIPSMAWEFAQGVLTCETVYVVAEVDEQAMKEGVPQFVMAYIDIRLGVIICGLSGWNITEHVLRYLIVDRTAAPAAISAEVE
;
A
#
# COMPACT_ATOMS: atom_id res chain seq x y z
N MET A 1 -8.38 8.21 -24.69
CA MET A 1 -7.54 7.50 -25.69
C MET A 1 -6.16 8.11 -25.61
N ILE A 2 -5.14 7.33 -25.24
CA ILE A 2 -3.78 7.83 -25.04
C ILE A 2 -3.20 8.18 -26.42
N ASP A 3 -2.78 9.44 -26.61
CA ASP A 3 -2.09 9.85 -27.83
C ASP A 3 -0.72 9.18 -27.91
N ALA A 4 -0.54 8.33 -28.93
CA ALA A 4 0.69 7.56 -29.13
C ALA A 4 1.93 8.43 -29.36
N LYS A 5 1.78 9.62 -29.97
CA LYS A 5 2.91 10.55 -30.19
C LYS A 5 3.36 11.18 -28.87
N VAL A 6 2.40 11.57 -28.04
CA VAL A 6 2.68 12.13 -26.71
C VAL A 6 3.33 11.06 -25.83
N LEU A 7 2.84 9.82 -25.89
CA LEU A 7 3.39 8.70 -25.13
C LEU A 7 4.84 8.40 -25.47
N GLU A 8 5.19 8.34 -26.75
CA GLU A 8 6.58 8.09 -27.18
C GLU A 8 7.51 9.26 -26.79
N GLY A 9 7.02 10.50 -26.86
CA GLY A 9 7.76 11.66 -26.36
C GLY A 9 8.04 11.59 -24.85
N VAL A 10 7.02 11.25 -24.05
CA VAL A 10 7.17 11.06 -22.60
C VAL A 10 8.15 9.93 -22.28
N LYS A 11 8.03 8.77 -22.95
CA LYS A 11 8.97 7.65 -22.76
C LYS A 11 10.39 8.03 -23.13
N SER A 12 10.60 8.81 -24.20
CA SER A 12 11.94 9.28 -24.58
C SER A 12 12.58 10.12 -23.47
N TRP A 13 11.83 11.06 -22.91
CA TRP A 13 12.29 11.88 -21.78
C TRP A 13 12.56 11.07 -20.51
N LEU A 14 11.73 10.07 -20.21
CA LEU A 14 11.93 9.18 -19.06
C LEU A 14 13.16 8.28 -19.24
N ARG A 15 13.46 7.84 -20.47
CA ARG A 15 14.71 7.10 -20.76
C ARG A 15 15.94 7.97 -20.62
N PHE A 16 15.86 9.22 -21.09
CA PHE A 16 16.99 10.15 -21.09
C PHE A 16 17.28 10.76 -19.71
N SER A 17 16.24 11.17 -18.98
CA SER A 17 16.37 11.89 -17.70
C SER A 17 16.02 11.06 -16.47
N GLY A 18 15.57 9.81 -16.63
CA GLY A 18 15.07 9.00 -15.54
C GLY A 18 13.68 9.44 -15.07
N ARG A 19 13.41 9.31 -13.77
CA ARG A 19 12.09 9.59 -13.19
C ARG A 19 11.79 11.08 -13.21
N LEU A 20 10.62 11.47 -13.70
CA LEU A 20 10.23 12.89 -13.83
C LEU A 20 8.84 13.12 -13.24
N THR A 21 8.60 14.35 -12.77
CA THR A 21 7.28 14.76 -12.28
C THR A 21 6.38 15.23 -13.43
N SER A 22 5.07 15.34 -13.18
CA SER A 22 4.11 15.86 -14.15
C SER A 22 4.45 17.27 -14.62
N ARG A 23 4.96 18.13 -13.72
CA ARG A 23 5.42 19.49 -14.05
C ARG A 23 6.61 19.46 -14.99
N SER A 24 7.64 18.69 -14.66
CA SER A 24 8.84 18.59 -15.51
C SER A 24 8.53 17.98 -16.88
N LEU A 25 7.61 17.03 -16.95
CA LEU A 25 7.15 16.46 -18.22
C LEU A 25 6.34 17.48 -19.03
N ALA A 26 5.44 18.25 -18.39
CA ALA A 26 4.66 19.28 -19.05
C ALA A 26 5.54 20.38 -19.66
N GLU A 27 6.55 20.85 -18.93
CA GLU A 27 7.53 21.82 -19.41
C GLU A 27 8.34 21.28 -20.60
N LYS A 28 8.85 20.04 -20.50
CA LYS A 28 9.66 19.41 -21.56
C LYS A 28 8.88 19.08 -22.82
N MET A 29 7.59 18.78 -22.68
CA MET A 29 6.69 18.46 -23.79
C MET A 29 5.96 19.71 -24.33
N ASN A 30 6.22 20.89 -23.76
CA ASN A 30 5.54 22.14 -24.07
C ASN A 30 4.00 21.99 -24.08
N MET A 31 3.48 21.33 -23.04
CA MET A 31 2.07 20.98 -22.91
C MET A 31 1.49 21.58 -21.62
N PRO A 32 0.22 22.00 -21.59
CA PRO A 32 -0.43 22.43 -20.36
C PRO A 32 -0.36 21.35 -19.28
N LEU A 33 -0.07 21.75 -18.05
CA LEU A 33 0.06 20.84 -16.91
C LEU A 33 -1.22 20.03 -16.66
N SER A 34 -2.39 20.67 -16.82
CA SER A 34 -3.68 20.00 -16.71
C SER A 34 -3.80 18.83 -17.69
N SER A 35 -3.52 19.08 -18.97
CA SER A 35 -3.53 18.04 -20.02
C SER A 35 -2.49 16.96 -19.76
N MET A 36 -1.30 17.31 -19.24
CA MET A 36 -0.26 16.34 -18.87
C MET A 36 -0.70 15.43 -17.73
N VAL A 37 -1.34 15.99 -16.71
CA VAL A 37 -1.84 15.19 -15.57
C VAL A 37 -2.92 14.20 -16.02
N TYR A 38 -3.89 14.64 -16.83
CA TYR A 38 -4.91 13.73 -17.38
C TYR A 38 -4.28 12.62 -18.25
N PHE A 39 -3.35 13.00 -19.14
CA PHE A 39 -2.64 12.05 -19.98
C PHE A 39 -1.84 11.01 -19.17
N LEU A 40 -1.10 11.46 -18.16
CA LEU A 40 -0.29 10.57 -17.33
C LEU A 40 -1.14 9.65 -16.48
N ARG A 41 -2.29 10.12 -15.98
CA ARG A 41 -3.27 9.28 -15.28
C ARG A 41 -3.79 8.17 -16.19
N ASP A 42 -4.25 8.51 -17.39
CA ASP A 42 -4.68 7.52 -18.39
C ASP A 42 -3.57 6.50 -18.72
N ALA A 43 -2.32 6.97 -18.83
CA ALA A 43 -1.16 6.12 -19.15
C ALA A 43 -0.72 5.20 -17.98
N VAL A 44 -0.92 5.63 -16.74
CA VAL A 44 -0.70 4.81 -15.54
C VAL A 44 -1.82 3.80 -15.38
N ASP A 45 -3.08 4.21 -15.57
CA ASP A 45 -4.25 3.32 -15.52
C ASP A 45 -4.17 2.23 -16.60
N ALA A 46 -3.61 2.55 -17.78
CA ALA A 46 -3.34 1.58 -18.84
C ALA A 46 -2.09 0.72 -18.61
N GLY A 47 -1.36 0.91 -17.50
CA GLY A 47 -0.16 0.15 -17.14
C GLY A 47 1.08 0.44 -18.01
N VAL A 48 1.05 1.51 -18.81
CA VAL A 48 2.14 1.87 -19.74
C VAL A 48 3.22 2.70 -19.06
N LEU A 49 2.85 3.43 -18.01
CA LEU A 49 3.74 4.17 -17.11
C LEU A 49 3.49 3.74 -15.66
N THR A 50 4.49 3.92 -14.81
CA THR A 50 4.33 3.76 -13.36
C THR A 50 4.43 5.12 -12.69
N ASP A 51 3.50 5.43 -11.79
CA ASP A 51 3.63 6.57 -10.86
C ASP A 51 4.10 6.08 -9.49
N ARG A 52 5.04 6.83 -8.88
CA ARG A 52 5.49 6.63 -7.51
C ARG A 52 5.70 7.99 -6.85
N ASN A 53 4.75 8.39 -6.00
CA ASN A 53 4.76 9.67 -5.29
C ASN A 53 4.84 10.89 -6.23
N GLY A 54 4.15 10.86 -7.37
CA GLY A 54 4.16 11.95 -8.36
C GLY A 54 5.37 11.94 -9.29
N PHE A 55 6.20 10.90 -9.24
CA PHE A 55 7.26 10.63 -10.19
C PHE A 55 6.87 9.51 -11.14
N TYR A 56 6.85 9.83 -12.42
CA TYR A 56 6.53 8.92 -13.50
C TYR A 56 7.81 8.23 -13.98
N ASP A 57 7.70 6.93 -14.28
CA ASP A 57 8.78 6.09 -14.79
C ASP A 57 8.22 5.07 -15.80
N ILE A 58 9.10 4.48 -16.59
CA ILE A 58 8.73 3.36 -17.47
C ILE A 58 8.68 2.08 -16.63
N PRO A 59 7.65 1.23 -16.76
CA PRO A 59 7.59 -0.05 -16.09
C PRO A 59 8.82 -0.88 -16.45
N ARG A 60 9.75 -1.01 -15.51
CA ARG A 60 10.92 -1.88 -15.66
C ARG A 60 10.55 -3.26 -15.13
N PRO A 61 10.76 -4.34 -15.90
CA PRO A 61 10.58 -5.68 -15.36
C PRO A 61 11.55 -5.85 -14.20
N ARG A 62 11.00 -5.92 -12.98
CA ARG A 62 11.79 -6.29 -11.81
C ARG A 62 12.11 -7.77 -11.93
N PRO A 63 13.37 -8.20 -11.73
CA PRO A 63 13.64 -9.58 -11.42
C PRO A 63 12.82 -9.92 -10.18
N VAL A 64 11.84 -10.82 -10.33
CA VAL A 64 11.12 -11.38 -9.20
C VAL A 64 12.14 -12.22 -8.45
N GLN A 65 12.80 -11.64 -7.45
CA GLN A 65 13.52 -12.47 -6.50
C GLN A 65 12.45 -13.21 -5.69
N PRO A 66 12.40 -14.55 -5.75
CA PRO A 66 11.50 -15.29 -4.89
C PRO A 66 11.98 -15.08 -3.46
N VAL A 67 11.22 -14.30 -2.70
CA VAL A 67 11.40 -14.23 -1.25
C VAL A 67 11.08 -15.62 -0.72
N ARG A 68 12.11 -16.43 -0.46
CA ARG A 68 11.97 -17.70 0.26
C ARG A 68 11.51 -17.38 1.68
N ARG A 69 10.20 -17.42 1.89
CA ARG A 69 9.60 -17.42 3.22
C ARG A 69 10.04 -18.72 3.91
N LYS A 70 10.86 -18.61 4.95
CA LYS A 70 10.96 -19.66 5.97
C LYS A 70 9.68 -19.54 6.81
N CYS A 71 8.58 -20.12 6.33
CA CYS A 71 7.51 -20.49 7.24
C CYS A 71 8.09 -21.63 8.08
N SER A 72 8.32 -21.40 9.36
CA SER A 72 8.62 -22.46 10.31
C SER A 72 7.51 -23.51 10.18
N GLN A 73 7.84 -24.67 9.65
CA GLN A 73 7.06 -25.89 9.86
C GLN A 73 7.34 -26.33 11.31
N GLU A 74 6.81 -25.59 12.28
CA GLU A 74 6.72 -26.07 13.65
C GLU A 74 5.38 -26.79 13.80
N GLY A 75 5.44 -27.95 14.45
CA GLY A 75 4.44 -29.01 14.35
C GLY A 75 3.02 -28.57 14.68
N ALA A 76 2.07 -29.20 13.98
CA ALA A 76 0.64 -29.01 14.13
C ALA A 76 0.22 -29.07 15.60
N ALA A 77 -0.11 -27.90 16.17
CA ALA A 77 -0.95 -27.81 17.34
C ALA A 77 -2.41 -27.85 16.86
N ASP A 78 -3.11 -28.92 17.26
CA ASP A 78 -4.54 -29.20 17.12
C ASP A 78 -5.11 -29.20 15.68
N ASP A 79 -6.28 -29.83 15.50
CA ASP A 79 -7.04 -29.92 14.23
C ASP A 79 -7.61 -28.54 13.79
N VAL A 80 -6.79 -27.48 13.88
CA VAL A 80 -7.14 -26.13 13.51
C VAL A 80 -7.00 -26.00 11.99
N GLN A 81 -8.15 -25.88 11.32
CA GLN A 81 -8.18 -25.57 9.89
C GLN A 81 -7.76 -24.11 9.68
N TRP A 82 -6.52 -23.91 9.24
CA TRP A 82 -5.98 -22.60 8.92
C TRP A 82 -6.66 -21.98 7.70
N CYS A 83 -6.85 -20.65 7.73
CA CYS A 83 -7.43 -19.93 6.61
C CYS A 83 -6.45 -19.94 5.42
N SER A 84 -6.87 -20.55 4.31
CA SER A 84 -6.02 -20.73 3.12
C SER A 84 -5.98 -19.53 2.18
N PHE A 85 -6.94 -18.60 2.31
CA PHE A 85 -7.09 -17.46 1.39
C PHE A 85 -6.71 -16.11 2.00
N ARG A 86 -6.53 -16.04 3.32
CA ARG A 86 -6.05 -14.84 4.01
C ARG A 86 -4.54 -14.88 4.14
N LYS A 87 -3.87 -13.77 3.84
CA LYS A 87 -2.43 -13.63 4.06
C LYS A 87 -2.18 -13.33 5.54
N SER A 88 -1.52 -14.26 6.24
CA SER A 88 -0.88 -13.97 7.52
C SER A 88 0.47 -13.30 7.27
N LEU A 89 0.65 -12.09 7.80
CA LEU A 89 1.89 -11.35 7.70
C LEU A 89 2.68 -11.42 9.02
N PRO A 90 4.01 -11.27 9.00
CA PRO A 90 4.77 -11.11 10.23
C PRO A 90 4.43 -9.78 10.90
N TRP A 91 4.70 -9.69 12.21
CA TRP A 91 4.74 -8.41 12.91
C TRP A 91 5.83 -7.51 12.30
N ILE A 92 5.49 -6.25 12.10
CA ILE A 92 6.40 -5.21 11.64
C ILE A 92 6.81 -4.40 12.85
N GLU A 93 8.11 -4.34 13.13
CA GLU A 93 8.65 -3.55 14.23
C GLU A 93 8.69 -2.06 13.89
N GLY A 94 8.45 -1.22 14.90
CA GLY A 94 8.34 0.22 14.78
C GLY A 94 7.06 0.66 14.06
N HIS A 95 7.12 1.86 13.48
CA HIS A 95 6.01 2.52 12.81
C HIS A 95 6.26 2.80 11.32
N ASP A 96 7.38 2.33 10.77
CA ASP A 96 7.69 2.45 9.34
C ASP A 96 6.72 1.60 8.52
N ILE A 97 6.06 2.22 7.54
CA ILE A 97 5.06 1.56 6.71
C ILE A 97 5.73 0.98 5.46
N PRO A 98 5.86 -0.36 5.32
CA PRO A 98 6.51 -0.96 4.17
C PRO A 98 5.64 -0.81 2.93
N SER A 99 6.27 -0.77 1.74
CA SER A 99 5.53 -0.59 0.48
C SER A 99 4.49 -1.70 0.20
N MET A 100 4.65 -2.88 0.81
CA MET A 100 3.67 -3.97 0.69
C MET A 100 2.34 -3.69 1.39
N ALA A 101 2.28 -2.74 2.33
CA ALA A 101 1.04 -2.35 3.00
C ALA A 101 -0.02 -1.84 2.01
N TRP A 102 0.42 -1.28 0.87
CA TRP A 102 -0.46 -0.83 -0.21
C TRP A 102 -1.33 -1.93 -0.81
N GLU A 103 -0.87 -3.20 -0.77
CA GLU A 103 -1.68 -4.33 -1.24
C GLU A 103 -2.93 -4.59 -0.37
N PHE A 104 -2.96 -4.05 0.85
CA PHE A 104 -4.01 -4.23 1.84
C PHE A 104 -4.84 -2.97 2.06
N ALA A 105 -4.53 -1.90 1.33
CA ALA A 105 -5.22 -0.63 1.45
C ALA A 105 -6.64 -0.74 0.88
N GLN A 106 -7.61 -0.26 1.64
CA GLN A 106 -9.03 -0.31 1.28
C GLN A 106 -9.68 1.05 1.50
N GLY A 107 -10.75 1.33 0.75
CA GLY A 107 -11.55 2.53 0.89
C GLY A 107 -11.64 3.33 -0.39
N VAL A 108 -12.07 4.58 -0.25
CA VAL A 108 -12.21 5.51 -1.36
C VAL A 108 -10.82 5.95 -1.81
N LEU A 109 -10.64 6.13 -3.12
CA LEU A 109 -9.43 6.70 -3.70
C LEU A 109 -9.07 7.98 -2.92
N THR A 110 -7.81 8.12 -2.50
CA THR A 110 -7.28 9.23 -1.68
C THR A 110 -7.57 9.17 -0.16
N CYS A 111 -8.32 8.18 0.33
CA CYS A 111 -8.54 7.93 1.76
C CYS A 111 -8.35 6.44 2.09
N GLU A 112 -7.39 5.80 1.43
CA GLU A 112 -7.15 4.38 1.60
C GLU A 112 -6.57 4.09 2.98
N THR A 113 -7.09 3.04 3.62
CA THR A 113 -6.72 2.65 4.97
C THR A 113 -6.30 1.20 5.02
N VAL A 114 -5.31 0.91 5.85
CA VAL A 114 -4.90 -0.47 6.17
C VAL A 114 -5.25 -0.75 7.62
N TYR A 115 -6.02 -1.80 7.87
CA TYR A 115 -6.36 -2.19 9.24
C TYR A 115 -5.21 -2.98 9.86
N VAL A 116 -4.88 -2.65 11.11
CA VAL A 116 -3.77 -3.28 11.84
C VAL A 116 -4.15 -3.56 13.29
N VAL A 117 -3.45 -4.50 13.90
CA VAL A 117 -3.33 -4.59 15.36
C VAL A 117 -1.99 -3.95 15.72
N ALA A 118 -2.00 -2.89 16.52
CA ALA A 118 -0.79 -2.22 16.98
C ALA A 118 -0.51 -2.58 18.44
N GLU A 119 0.75 -2.88 18.75
CA GLU A 119 1.26 -2.87 20.12
C GLU A 119 1.85 -1.50 20.42
N VAL A 120 1.45 -0.91 21.55
CA VAL A 120 1.87 0.43 21.95
C VAL A 120 2.77 0.43 23.19
N ASP A 121 3.52 1.50 23.36
CA ASP A 121 4.39 1.72 24.51
C ASP A 121 3.63 1.98 25.83
N GLU A 122 4.36 1.94 26.95
CA GLU A 122 3.78 2.21 28.27
C GLU A 122 3.22 3.63 28.43
N GLN A 123 3.68 4.59 27.61
CA GLN A 123 3.24 5.98 27.69
C GLN A 123 1.81 6.10 27.16
N ALA A 124 1.53 5.54 25.98
CA ALA A 124 0.18 5.44 25.44
C ALA A 124 -0.75 4.62 26.36
N MET A 125 -0.21 3.59 27.03
CA MET A 125 -0.99 2.83 28.02
C MET A 125 -1.41 3.68 29.22
N LYS A 126 -0.53 4.54 29.74
CA LYS A 126 -0.88 5.48 30.82
C LYS A 126 -1.92 6.50 30.38
N GLU A 127 -1.95 6.84 29.09
CA GLU A 127 -2.95 7.72 28.48
C GLU A 127 -4.27 7.00 28.13
N GLY A 128 -4.38 5.71 28.44
CA GLY A 128 -5.61 4.93 28.33
C GLY A 128 -5.73 4.08 27.06
N VAL A 129 -4.68 3.97 26.26
CA VAL A 129 -4.65 3.07 25.09
C VAL A 129 -4.34 1.64 25.55
N PRO A 130 -5.14 0.62 25.21
CA PRO A 130 -4.79 -0.76 25.52
C PRO A 130 -3.46 -1.17 24.88
N GLN A 131 -2.68 -2.05 25.55
CA GLN A 131 -1.36 -2.51 25.05
C GLN A 131 -1.45 -3.00 23.60
N PHE A 132 -2.47 -3.78 23.27
CA PHE A 132 -2.80 -4.17 21.91
C PHE A 132 -4.11 -3.52 21.50
N VAL A 133 -4.08 -2.75 20.41
CA VAL A 133 -5.23 -1.98 19.96
C VAL A 133 -5.51 -2.19 18.48
N MET A 134 -6.78 -2.27 18.12
CA MET A 134 -7.20 -2.18 16.73
C MET A 134 -6.94 -0.76 16.25
N ALA A 135 -6.14 -0.63 15.21
CA ALA A 135 -5.78 0.64 14.60
C ALA A 135 -5.97 0.58 13.08
N TYR A 136 -5.91 1.73 12.44
CA TYR A 136 -5.84 1.82 11.00
C TYR A 136 -4.73 2.78 10.59
N ILE A 137 -4.03 2.42 9.53
CA ILE A 137 -3.03 3.25 8.90
C ILE A 137 -3.74 4.07 7.84
N ASP A 138 -3.66 5.39 7.94
CA ASP A 138 -3.87 6.24 6.76
C ASP A 138 -2.60 6.13 5.91
N ILE A 139 -2.68 5.32 4.84
CA ILE A 139 -1.50 4.95 4.08
C ILE A 139 -0.91 6.12 3.29
N ARG A 140 -1.69 7.18 3.08
CA ARG A 140 -1.24 8.39 2.38
C ARG A 140 -0.52 9.34 3.30
N LEU A 141 -1.06 9.56 4.50
CA LEU A 141 -0.45 10.40 5.52
C LEU A 141 0.69 9.68 6.25
N GLY A 142 0.71 8.34 6.18
CA GLY A 142 1.71 7.53 6.85
C GLY A 142 1.53 7.51 8.37
N VAL A 143 0.30 7.71 8.85
CA VAL A 143 -0.01 7.77 10.29
C VAL A 143 -0.82 6.56 10.72
N ILE A 144 -0.54 6.10 11.93
CA ILE A 144 -1.26 5.03 12.60
C ILE A 144 -2.24 5.65 13.59
N ILE A 145 -3.52 5.36 13.41
CA ILE A 145 -4.61 5.96 14.17
C ILE A 145 -5.31 4.87 14.98
N CYS A 146 -5.49 5.11 16.28
CA CYS A 146 -6.23 4.24 17.17
C CYS A 146 -7.69 4.13 16.72
N GLY A 147 -8.18 2.91 16.50
CA GLY A 147 -9.55 2.66 16.05
C GLY A 147 -10.62 2.97 17.10
N LEU A 148 -10.25 3.06 18.38
CA LEU A 148 -11.18 3.39 19.47
C LEU A 148 -11.24 4.89 19.74
N SER A 149 -10.08 5.55 19.89
CA SER A 149 -10.02 6.97 20.27
C SER A 149 -9.92 7.92 19.08
N GLY A 150 -9.54 7.43 17.90
CA GLY A 150 -9.24 8.26 16.73
C GLY A 150 -7.94 9.06 16.86
N TRP A 151 -7.14 8.82 17.91
CA TRP A 151 -5.89 9.53 18.14
C TRP A 151 -4.76 8.99 17.25
N ASN A 152 -3.87 9.87 16.83
CA ASN A 152 -2.63 9.48 16.19
C ASN A 152 -1.72 8.85 17.24
N ILE A 153 -1.42 7.56 17.09
CA ILE A 153 -0.59 6.77 18.00
C ILE A 153 0.76 6.40 17.38
N THR A 154 1.10 6.92 16.20
CA THR A 154 2.26 6.51 15.38
C THR A 154 3.57 6.40 16.20
N GLU A 155 3.92 7.45 16.94
CA GLU A 155 5.16 7.52 17.73
C GLU A 155 5.17 6.54 18.92
N HIS A 156 3.99 6.06 19.33
CA HIS A 156 3.83 5.13 20.43
C HIS A 156 3.76 3.68 19.97
N VAL A 157 3.76 3.40 18.66
CA VAL A 157 3.70 2.03 18.14
C VAL A 157 5.07 1.37 18.24
N LEU A 158 5.13 0.27 18.98
CA LEU A 158 6.30 -0.60 19.11
C LEU A 158 6.40 -1.59 17.95
N ARG A 159 5.25 -2.16 17.55
CA ARG A 159 5.12 -3.04 16.39
C ARG A 159 3.65 -3.15 16.00
N TYR A 160 3.39 -3.55 14.76
CA TYR A 160 2.02 -3.75 14.29
C TYR A 160 1.89 -4.95 13.33
N LEU A 161 0.68 -5.49 13.26
CA LEU A 161 0.30 -6.61 12.42
C LEU A 161 -0.80 -6.17 11.45
N ILE A 162 -0.55 -6.29 10.15
CA ILE A 162 -1.55 -5.98 9.12
C ILE A 162 -2.64 -7.05 9.09
N VAL A 163 -3.89 -6.60 9.11
CA VAL A 163 -5.08 -7.45 9.00
C VAL A 163 -5.51 -7.52 7.54
N ASP A 164 -5.40 -8.71 6.93
CA ASP A 164 -5.89 -8.95 5.58
C ASP A 164 -7.42 -8.95 5.53
N ARG A 165 -7.98 -7.90 4.95
CA ARG A 165 -9.42 -7.71 4.75
C ARG A 165 -9.87 -7.94 3.31
N THR A 166 -9.07 -8.53 2.44
CA THR A 166 -9.43 -8.80 1.03
C THR A 166 -10.80 -9.50 0.92
N ALA A 167 -11.48 -9.47 -0.22
CA ALA A 167 -12.75 -10.21 -0.32
C ALA A 167 -12.50 -11.72 -0.16
N ALA A 168 -13.40 -12.44 0.52
CA ALA A 168 -13.36 -13.90 0.50
C ALA A 168 -13.66 -14.39 -0.93
N PRO A 169 -13.06 -15.51 -1.38
CA PRO A 169 -13.42 -16.12 -2.66
C PRO A 169 -14.91 -16.45 -2.71
N ALA A 170 -15.58 -16.18 -3.84
CA ALA A 170 -17.03 -16.36 -4.00
C ALA A 170 -17.52 -17.78 -3.68
N ALA A 171 -16.65 -18.79 -3.82
CA ALA A 171 -16.92 -20.19 -3.49
C ALA A 171 -17.01 -20.49 -1.99
N ILE A 172 -16.64 -19.54 -1.11
CA ILE A 172 -16.62 -19.66 0.35
C ILE A 172 -17.69 -18.74 0.96
N SER A 173 -18.67 -18.29 0.16
CA SER A 173 -19.83 -17.56 0.67
C SER A 173 -20.51 -18.45 1.70
N ALA A 174 -20.41 -18.08 2.98
CA ALA A 174 -21.05 -18.80 4.06
C ALA A 174 -22.54 -18.86 3.73
N GLU A 175 -23.07 -20.08 3.58
CA GLU A 175 -24.49 -20.33 3.76
C GLU A 175 -24.78 -19.90 5.20
N VAL A 176 -25.36 -18.71 5.35
CA VAL A 176 -25.92 -18.25 6.61
C VAL A 176 -27.25 -18.98 6.74
N GLU A 177 -27.23 -20.09 7.48
CA GLU A 177 -28.45 -20.71 8.01
C GLU A 177 -28.95 -19.95 9.25
#